data_AF-A0A1E7JAT3-F1
#
_entry.id   AF-A0A1E7JAT3-F1
#
_cell.length_a   1.000
_cell.length_b   1.000
_cell.length_c   1.000
_cell.angle_alpha   90.00
_cell.angle_beta   90.00
_cell.angle_gamma   90.00
#
_symmetry.space_group_name_H-M   'P 1'
#
loop_
_entity.id
_entity.type
_entity.pdbx_description
1 polymer ?
#
loop_
_entity_poly.entity_id
_entity_poly.type
_entity_poly.pdbx_seq_one_letter_code
_entity_poly.pdbx_strand_id
1 'polypeptide(L)'
;MVIYWLSMAIVPCTVDFYTCSTQKDQVMTFNRNTDVHNDRLISEAFFNLIRGFVDWFVLSPMIYSWGLLIFTLFVITFVNFQDGTVELLSVIGNTYSELVEKYPYLERLAIIEPSANENGGVDLGGDEFKSYIFKIYVILTIPLAMLGALIDFIRGSTVPRPMSGKLKFLGTVTLVAIMVLYANYIFGSETYHGSAILWGVMFIVGPGIVFLISSCSLFLSHIIRSIDYKRS
;
A
#
# COMPACT_ATOMS: atom_id res chain seq x y z
N MET A 1 0.68 -17.47 -4.48
CA MET A 1 -0.67 -17.35 -3.88
C MET A 1 -0.83 -16.14 -2.94
N VAL A 2 0.23 -15.66 -2.28
CA VAL A 2 0.22 -14.42 -1.46
C VAL A 2 0.15 -13.13 -2.31
N ILE A 3 0.55 -13.20 -3.59
CA ILE A 3 0.37 -12.15 -4.60
C ILE A 3 -1.13 -11.93 -4.94
N TYR A 4 -1.99 -12.92 -4.64
CA TYR A 4 -3.44 -12.85 -4.90
C TYR A 4 -4.19 -12.02 -3.85
N TRP A 5 -3.49 -11.49 -2.83
CA TRP A 5 -4.03 -10.67 -1.73
C TRP A 5 -3.50 -9.23 -1.69
N LEU A 6 -2.73 -8.83 -2.70
CA LEU A 6 -2.74 -7.44 -3.20
C LEU A 6 -4.14 -7.03 -3.74
N SER A 7 -5.09 -7.97 -3.78
CA SER A 7 -6.43 -7.89 -4.36
C SER A 7 -7.46 -7.04 -3.60
N MET A 8 -7.12 -6.45 -2.44
CA MET A 8 -8.05 -5.52 -1.76
C MET A 8 -7.39 -4.24 -1.18
N ALA A 9 -6.07 -4.12 -1.13
CA ALA A 9 -5.46 -2.91 -0.53
C ALA A 9 -5.33 -1.71 -1.48
N ILE A 10 -5.75 -1.88 -2.74
CA ILE A 10 -6.12 -0.78 -3.65
C ILE A 10 -7.57 -1.02 -4.09
N VAL A 11 -8.44 -1.31 -3.10
CA VAL A 11 -9.89 -1.14 -3.22
C VAL A 11 -10.13 0.27 -3.78
N PRO A 12 -10.98 0.38 -4.80
CA PRO A 12 -10.57 0.76 -6.13
C PRO A 12 -9.83 2.10 -6.19
N CYS A 13 -8.93 2.23 -7.16
CA CYS A 13 -8.76 3.49 -7.89
C CYS A 13 -10.13 3.98 -8.37
N THR A 14 -10.97 4.58 -7.52
CA THR A 14 -12.07 5.47 -7.87
C THR A 14 -12.74 5.08 -9.19
N VAL A 15 -13.10 3.80 -9.34
CA VAL A 15 -13.82 3.33 -10.52
C VAL A 15 -15.24 3.72 -10.21
N ASP A 16 -15.54 4.98 -10.52
CA ASP A 16 -16.84 5.50 -10.86
C ASP A 16 -18.01 4.72 -10.25
N PHE A 17 -18.24 4.86 -8.95
CA PHE A 17 -19.55 4.55 -8.37
C PHE A 17 -20.67 5.43 -8.98
N TYR A 18 -20.30 6.43 -9.78
CA TYR A 18 -21.24 7.26 -10.53
C TYR A 18 -21.90 6.54 -11.72
N THR A 19 -21.27 5.54 -12.34
CA THR A 19 -21.89 4.86 -13.50
C THR A 19 -22.91 3.79 -13.10
N CYS A 20 -22.95 3.36 -11.83
CA CYS A 20 -23.93 2.38 -11.37
C CYS A 20 -25.28 3.02 -10.99
N SER A 21 -25.35 4.34 -10.76
CA SER A 21 -26.62 5.01 -10.41
C SER A 21 -27.49 5.36 -11.61
N THR A 22 -26.90 5.56 -12.80
CA THR A 22 -27.65 5.89 -14.02
C THR A 22 -28.26 4.68 -14.73
N GLN A 23 -27.91 3.46 -14.31
CA GLN A 23 -28.42 2.23 -14.93
C GLN A 23 -29.75 1.73 -14.32
N LYS A 24 -30.19 2.32 -13.19
CA LYS A 24 -31.43 1.90 -12.51
C LYS A 24 -32.72 2.32 -13.24
N ASP A 25 -32.65 3.32 -14.12
CA ASP A 25 -33.83 3.87 -14.80
C ASP A 25 -34.11 3.25 -16.18
N GLN A 26 -33.24 2.36 -16.70
CA GLN A 26 -33.41 1.77 -18.04
C GLN A 26 -34.03 0.36 -18.08
N VAL A 27 -34.46 -0.19 -16.93
CA VAL A 27 -34.87 -1.61 -16.84
C VAL A 27 -36.32 -1.86 -17.29
N MET A 28 -37.14 -0.85 -17.61
CA MET A 28 -38.58 -1.04 -17.88
C MET A 28 -39.02 -1.13 -19.35
N THR A 29 -38.12 -1.27 -20.31
CA THR A 29 -38.50 -1.59 -21.71
C THR A 29 -37.66 -2.73 -22.29
N PHE A 30 -37.84 -3.94 -21.75
CA PHE A 30 -37.21 -5.15 -22.27
C PHE A 30 -38.03 -5.71 -23.45
N ASN A 31 -37.81 -5.16 -24.65
CA ASN A 31 -38.42 -5.63 -25.88
C ASN A 31 -37.36 -6.26 -26.80
N ARG A 32 -37.32 -7.59 -26.82
CA ARG A 32 -36.98 -8.51 -27.94
C ARG A 32 -35.94 -8.04 -28.99
N ASN A 33 -34.76 -7.63 -28.55
CA ASN A 33 -33.53 -7.54 -29.36
C ASN A 33 -32.34 -8.10 -28.56
N THR A 34 -32.46 -9.33 -28.07
CA THR A 34 -31.54 -9.92 -27.08
C THR A 34 -30.16 -10.29 -27.63
N ASP A 35 -30.04 -10.59 -28.93
CA ASP A 35 -28.77 -11.10 -29.47
C ASP A 35 -27.76 -9.98 -29.77
N VAL A 36 -28.20 -8.87 -30.37
CA VAL A 36 -27.33 -7.69 -30.63
C VAL A 36 -26.91 -6.98 -29.32
N HIS A 37 -27.70 -7.13 -28.26
CA HIS A 37 -27.40 -6.54 -26.96
C HIS A 37 -26.33 -7.32 -26.18
N ASN A 38 -26.27 -8.64 -26.37
CA ASN A 38 -25.29 -9.50 -25.70
C ASN A 38 -23.86 -9.26 -26.21
N ASP A 39 -23.67 -9.11 -27.52
CA ASP A 39 -22.36 -8.84 -28.11
C ASP A 39 -21.77 -7.51 -27.62
N ARG A 40 -22.63 -6.49 -27.47
CA ARG A 40 -22.22 -5.19 -26.94
C ARG A 40 -21.80 -5.26 -25.48
N LEU A 41 -22.58 -5.94 -24.62
CA LEU A 41 -22.25 -6.12 -23.21
C LEU A 41 -20.94 -6.89 -23.02
N ILE A 42 -20.70 -7.94 -23.80
CA ILE A 42 -19.45 -8.72 -23.75
C ILE A 42 -18.26 -7.85 -24.16
N SER A 43 -18.41 -7.05 -25.22
CA SER A 43 -17.35 -6.14 -25.66
C SER A 43 -17.02 -5.08 -24.61
N GLU A 44 -18.02 -4.45 -23.98
CA GLU A 44 -17.84 -3.44 -22.94
C GLU A 44 -17.17 -4.02 -21.69
N ALA A 45 -17.58 -5.22 -21.27
CA ALA A 45 -16.95 -5.94 -20.15
C ALA A 45 -15.49 -6.26 -20.44
N PHE A 46 -15.18 -6.73 -21.65
CA PHE A 46 -13.81 -7.04 -22.07
C PHE A 46 -12.92 -5.78 -22.13
N PHE A 47 -13.42 -4.67 -22.67
CA PHE A 47 -12.69 -3.39 -22.67
C PHE A 47 -12.42 -2.87 -21.25
N ASN A 48 -13.40 -2.99 -20.35
CA ASN A 48 -13.21 -2.61 -18.94
C ASN A 48 -12.16 -3.48 -18.24
N LEU A 49 -12.13 -4.79 -18.53
CA LEU A 49 -11.12 -5.70 -18.00
C LEU A 49 -9.72 -5.33 -18.51
N ILE A 50 -9.55 -5.09 -19.81
CA ILE A 50 -8.27 -4.65 -20.39
C ILE A 50 -7.84 -3.33 -19.75
N ARG A 51 -8.74 -2.37 -19.60
CA ARG A 51 -8.43 -1.08 -18.95
C ARG A 51 -7.93 -1.29 -17.52
N GLY A 52 -8.64 -2.10 -16.73
CA GLY A 52 -8.22 -2.42 -15.37
C GLY A 52 -6.84 -3.08 -15.33
N PHE A 53 -6.55 -3.96 -16.28
CA PHE A 53 -5.24 -4.60 -16.40
C PHE A 53 -4.12 -3.62 -16.77
N VAL A 54 -4.38 -2.71 -17.73
CA VAL A 54 -3.40 -1.68 -18.15
C VAL A 54 -3.14 -0.70 -17.01
N ASP A 55 -4.18 -0.20 -16.35
CA ASP A 55 -4.04 0.69 -15.19
C ASP A 55 -3.23 0.03 -14.07
N TRP A 56 -3.50 -1.24 -13.78
CA TRP A 56 -2.73 -2.02 -12.83
C TRP A 56 -1.26 -2.16 -13.24
N PHE A 57 -1.00 -2.48 -14.50
CA PHE A 57 0.36 -2.66 -15.01
C PHE A 57 1.17 -1.36 -14.94
N VAL A 58 0.54 -0.20 -15.18
CA VAL A 58 1.18 1.11 -15.05
C VAL A 58 1.42 1.49 -13.58
N LEU A 59 0.53 1.14 -12.67
CA LEU A 59 0.63 1.48 -11.25
C LEU A 59 1.54 0.54 -10.45
N SER A 60 1.66 -0.72 -10.88
CA SER A 60 2.44 -1.76 -10.22
C SER A 60 3.90 -1.36 -9.92
N PRO A 61 4.70 -0.83 -10.89
CA PRO A 61 6.05 -0.36 -10.62
C PRO A 61 6.15 0.72 -9.53
N MET A 62 5.16 1.61 -9.47
CA MET A 62 5.07 2.64 -8.42
C MET A 62 4.88 1.98 -7.04
N ILE A 63 3.94 1.04 -6.92
CA ILE A 63 3.66 0.35 -5.65
C ILE A 63 4.88 -0.45 -5.19
N TYR A 64 5.52 -1.20 -6.09
CA TYR A 64 6.70 -1.98 -5.76
C TYR A 64 7.89 -1.11 -5.34
N SER A 65 8.15 -0.01 -6.05
CA SER A 65 9.26 0.89 -5.72
C SER A 65 9.07 1.59 -4.37
N TRP A 66 7.85 2.04 -4.05
CA TRP A 66 7.53 2.57 -2.71
C TRP A 66 7.60 1.50 -1.63
N GLY A 67 7.09 0.29 -1.89
CA GLY A 67 7.16 -0.83 -0.96
C GLY A 67 8.60 -1.19 -0.61
N LEU A 68 9.48 -1.27 -1.61
CA LEU A 68 10.91 -1.51 -1.41
C LEU A 68 11.60 -0.37 -0.66
N LEU A 69 11.26 0.89 -0.96
CA LEU A 69 11.83 2.04 -0.26
C LEU A 69 11.44 2.05 1.21
N ILE A 70 10.15 1.88 1.52
CA ILE A 70 9.64 1.82 2.90
C ILE A 70 10.25 0.64 3.64
N PHE A 71 10.34 -0.53 2.99
CA PHE A 71 10.98 -1.70 3.57
C PHE A 71 12.46 -1.43 3.88
N THR A 72 13.18 -0.78 2.97
CA THR A 72 14.59 -0.41 3.17
C THR A 72 14.74 0.58 4.32
N LEU A 73 13.89 1.62 4.38
CA LEU A 73 13.85 2.57 5.50
C LEU A 73 13.61 1.86 6.83
N PHE A 74 12.66 0.92 6.84
CA PHE A 74 12.35 0.12 8.02
C PHE A 74 13.56 -0.72 8.45
N VAL A 75 14.20 -1.45 7.54
CA VAL A 75 15.38 -2.26 7.83
C VAL A 75 16.54 -1.41 8.36
N ILE A 76 16.83 -0.27 7.72
CA ILE A 76 17.89 0.64 8.16
C ILE A 76 17.58 1.18 9.56
N THR A 77 16.35 1.62 9.80
CA THR A 77 15.93 2.14 11.11
C THR A 77 16.02 1.04 12.17
N PHE A 78 15.57 -0.16 11.86
CA PHE A 78 15.63 -1.31 12.75
C PHE A 78 17.08 -1.66 13.13
N VAL A 79 17.99 -1.67 12.16
CA VAL A 79 19.41 -1.96 12.38
C VAL A 79 20.10 -0.86 13.19
N ASN A 80 19.76 0.40 12.96
CA ASN A 80 20.38 1.52 13.67
C ASN A 80 19.84 1.69 15.10
N PHE A 81 18.59 1.31 15.34
CA PHE A 81 17.91 1.49 16.62
C PHE A 81 17.42 0.15 17.18
N GLN A 82 18.29 -0.86 17.20
CA GLN A 82 17.92 -2.20 17.71
C GLN A 82 17.38 -2.11 19.13
N ASP A 83 18.10 -1.43 20.03
CA ASP A 83 17.70 -1.30 21.44
C ASP A 83 16.36 -0.58 21.60
N GLY A 84 16.17 0.55 20.90
CA GLY A 84 14.92 1.30 20.93
C GLY A 84 13.76 0.53 20.29
N THR A 85 14.03 -0.31 19.30
CA THR A 85 13.01 -1.15 18.68
C THR A 85 12.60 -2.31 19.57
N VAL A 86 13.55 -2.93 20.28
CA VAL A 86 13.27 -3.97 21.28
C VAL A 86 12.47 -3.38 22.45
N GLU A 87 12.81 -2.19 22.91
CA GLU A 87 12.06 -1.47 23.93
C GLU A 87 10.62 -1.16 23.46
N LEU A 88 10.45 -0.61 22.25
CA LEU A 88 9.13 -0.36 21.66
C LEU A 88 8.31 -1.66 21.54
N LEU A 89 8.92 -2.74 21.08
CA LEU A 89 8.28 -4.06 21.00
C LEU A 89 7.85 -4.57 22.37
N SER A 90 8.66 -4.33 23.41
CA SER A 90 8.29 -4.70 24.79
C SER A 90 7.08 -3.89 25.29
N VAL A 91 7.02 -2.59 24.98
CA VAL A 91 5.88 -1.73 25.33
C VAL A 91 4.62 -2.18 24.59
N ILE A 92 4.72 -2.48 23.30
CA ILE A 92 3.61 -3.01 22.50
C ILE A 92 3.16 -4.36 23.05
N GLY A 93 4.11 -5.25 23.39
CA GLY A 93 3.83 -6.55 23.98
C GLY A 93 3.09 -6.44 25.31
N ASN A 94 3.53 -5.55 26.19
CA ASN A 94 2.88 -5.28 27.48
C ASN A 94 1.50 -4.64 27.30
N THR A 95 1.36 -3.72 26.35
CA THR A 95 0.05 -3.11 26.03
C THR A 95 -0.90 -4.16 25.47
N TYR A 96 -0.40 -5.08 24.64
CA TYR A 96 -1.17 -6.18 24.08
C TYR A 96 -1.60 -7.17 25.16
N SER A 97 -0.71 -7.56 26.08
CA SER A 97 -1.09 -8.46 27.18
C SER A 97 -2.15 -7.82 28.08
N GLU A 98 -2.04 -6.53 28.39
CA GLU A 98 -3.07 -5.78 29.13
C GLU A 98 -4.41 -5.72 28.38
N LEU A 99 -4.37 -5.51 27.06
CA LEU A 99 -5.57 -5.54 26.20
C LEU A 99 -6.23 -6.92 26.16
N VAL A 100 -5.45 -8.00 26.10
CA VAL A 100 -5.95 -9.38 26.11
C VAL A 100 -6.57 -9.72 27.46
N GLU A 101 -5.94 -9.31 28.57
CA GLU A 101 -6.49 -9.47 29.93
C GLU A 101 -7.84 -8.74 30.08
N LYS A 102 -7.93 -7.53 29.53
CA LYS A 102 -9.15 -6.72 29.56
C LYS A 102 -10.26 -7.23 28.64
N TYR A 103 -9.89 -7.86 27.53
CA TYR A 103 -10.81 -8.33 26.49
C TYR A 103 -10.51 -9.80 26.12
N PRO A 104 -10.99 -10.79 26.90
CA PRO A 104 -10.65 -12.21 26.74
C PRO A 104 -11.10 -12.83 25.41
N TYR A 105 -11.97 -12.16 24.65
CA TYR A 105 -12.30 -12.60 23.28
C TYR A 105 -11.17 -12.36 22.27
N LEU A 106 -10.20 -11.48 22.57
CA LEU A 106 -9.01 -11.26 21.74
C LEU A 106 -8.05 -12.45 21.80
N GLU A 107 -8.05 -13.22 22.88
CA GLU A 107 -7.26 -14.45 23.03
C GLU A 107 -7.60 -15.48 21.94
N ARG A 108 -8.88 -15.52 21.51
CA ARG A 108 -9.34 -16.36 20.39
C ARG A 108 -8.84 -15.90 19.02
N LEU A 109 -8.42 -14.64 18.88
CA LEU A 109 -7.75 -14.11 17.69
C LEU A 109 -6.21 -14.26 17.80
N ALA A 110 -5.69 -14.38 19.02
CA ALA A 110 -4.26 -14.47 19.34
C ALA A 110 -3.65 -15.85 19.05
N ILE A 111 -4.46 -16.90 18.84
CA ILE A 111 -4.05 -18.31 18.75
C ILE A 111 -2.78 -18.47 17.88
N ILE A 112 -1.69 -18.78 18.56
CA ILE A 112 -0.32 -19.18 18.21
C ILE A 112 0.60 -18.30 19.06
N GLU A 113 0.76 -18.69 20.33
CA GLU A 113 1.96 -18.36 21.07
C GLU A 113 3.13 -19.01 20.33
N PRO A 114 4.23 -18.30 20.05
CA PRO A 114 5.45 -18.95 19.62
C PRO A 114 5.89 -19.87 20.75
N SER A 115 5.88 -21.19 20.53
CA SER A 115 6.43 -22.13 21.51
C SER A 115 7.92 -21.82 21.67
N ALA A 116 8.28 -21.19 22.77
CA ALA A 116 9.68 -20.96 23.12
C ALA A 116 10.33 -22.34 23.30
N ASN A 117 11.30 -22.65 22.44
CA ASN A 117 12.08 -23.87 22.58
C ASN A 117 13.00 -23.72 23.80
N GLU A 118 13.40 -24.82 24.45
CA GLU A 118 14.18 -24.83 25.72
C GLU A 118 15.50 -24.02 25.66
N ASN A 119 15.95 -23.64 24.46
CA ASN A 119 17.15 -22.86 24.21
C ASN A 119 16.93 -21.34 24.13
N GLY A 120 15.71 -20.83 24.39
CA GLY A 120 15.41 -19.39 24.35
C GLY A 120 15.42 -18.77 22.94
N GLY A 121 15.60 -19.57 21.89
CA GLY A 121 15.42 -19.18 20.51
C GLY A 121 13.95 -19.31 20.11
N VAL A 122 13.40 -18.28 19.47
CA VAL A 122 12.09 -18.35 18.82
C VAL A 122 12.24 -19.22 17.58
N ASP A 123 11.78 -20.46 17.65
CA ASP A 123 11.79 -21.39 16.52
C ASP A 123 10.63 -21.05 15.59
N LEU A 124 10.86 -20.15 14.63
CA LEU A 124 9.86 -19.78 13.63
C LEU A 124 9.87 -20.83 12.52
N GLY A 125 9.16 -21.95 12.73
CA GLY A 125 8.92 -22.94 11.69
C GLY A 125 8.33 -22.28 10.42
N GLY A 126 8.63 -22.83 9.23
CA GLY A 126 8.29 -22.19 7.95
C GLY A 126 6.79 -21.86 7.76
N ASP A 127 5.89 -22.66 8.34
CA ASP A 127 4.44 -22.40 8.32
C ASP A 127 4.01 -21.38 9.39
N GLU A 128 4.69 -21.34 10.54
CA GLU A 128 4.43 -20.40 11.63
C GLU A 128 4.90 -18.99 11.28
N PHE A 129 6.06 -18.87 10.63
CA PHE A 129 6.58 -17.60 10.11
C PHE A 129 5.60 -16.95 9.12
N LYS A 130 5.03 -17.77 8.23
CA LYS A 130 4.03 -17.31 7.26
C LYS A 130 2.78 -16.79 7.97
N SER A 131 2.26 -17.54 8.95
CA SER A 131 1.11 -17.13 9.75
C SER A 131 1.38 -15.82 10.50
N TYR A 132 2.57 -15.68 11.09
CA TYR A 132 2.98 -14.50 11.83
C TYR A 132 3.09 -13.25 10.94
N ILE A 133 3.70 -13.37 9.75
CA ILE A 133 3.74 -12.28 8.77
C ILE A 133 2.32 -11.85 8.38
N PHE A 134 1.41 -12.81 8.14
CA PHE A 134 0.03 -12.48 7.80
C PHE A 134 -0.70 -11.76 8.93
N LYS A 135 -0.46 -12.12 10.20
CA LYS A 135 -1.03 -11.42 11.36
C LYS A 135 -0.52 -9.99 11.47
N ILE A 136 0.80 -9.79 11.40
CA ILE A 136 1.40 -8.44 11.38
C ILE A 136 0.84 -7.62 10.22
N TYR A 137 0.72 -8.23 9.04
CA TYR A 137 0.15 -7.59 7.87
C TYR A 137 -1.30 -7.16 8.08
N VAL A 138 -2.16 -8.02 8.64
CA VAL A 138 -3.55 -7.67 8.94
C VAL A 138 -3.62 -6.55 9.97
N ILE A 139 -2.81 -6.63 11.03
CA ILE A 139 -2.76 -5.61 12.08
C ILE A 139 -2.27 -4.27 11.53
N LEU A 140 -1.33 -4.25 10.58
CA LEU A 140 -0.86 -3.02 9.92
C LEU A 140 -1.86 -2.50 8.87
N THR A 141 -2.53 -3.38 8.12
CA THR A 141 -3.44 -2.94 7.05
C THR A 141 -4.72 -2.31 7.58
N ILE A 142 -5.24 -2.74 8.74
CA ILE A 142 -6.43 -2.13 9.37
C ILE A 142 -6.25 -0.63 9.65
N PRO A 143 -5.23 -0.17 10.40
CA PRO A 143 -5.02 1.25 10.65
C PRO A 143 -4.66 2.00 9.38
N LEU A 144 -3.94 1.40 8.42
CA LEU A 144 -3.70 2.03 7.11
C LEU A 144 -5.01 2.23 6.32
N ALA A 145 -5.90 1.25 6.31
CA ALA A 145 -7.21 1.33 5.66
C ALA A 145 -8.10 2.36 6.36
N MET A 146 -8.10 2.39 7.70
CA MET A 146 -8.79 3.41 8.49
C MET A 146 -8.25 4.81 8.21
N LEU A 147 -6.94 4.97 8.08
CA LEU A 147 -6.31 6.24 7.72
C LEU A 147 -6.72 6.67 6.30
N GLY A 148 -6.75 5.73 5.35
CA GLY A 148 -7.23 5.96 3.99
C GLY A 148 -8.68 6.44 3.99
N ALA A 149 -9.57 5.71 4.67
CA ALA A 149 -10.98 6.07 4.81
C ALA A 149 -11.17 7.41 5.52
N LEU A 150 -10.36 7.71 6.55
CA LEU A 150 -10.38 8.99 7.25
C LEU A 150 -9.93 10.14 6.35
N ILE A 151 -8.89 9.94 5.54
CA ILE A 151 -8.41 10.92 4.56
C ILE A 151 -9.49 11.19 3.51
N ASP A 152 -10.16 10.15 3.02
CA ASP A 152 -11.26 10.27 2.06
C ASP A 152 -12.48 10.95 2.70
N PHE A 153 -12.79 10.64 3.95
CA PHE A 153 -13.86 11.29 4.71
C PHE A 153 -13.58 12.78 4.92
N ILE A 154 -12.37 13.15 5.37
CA ILE A 154 -11.96 14.54 5.61
C ILE A 154 -11.96 15.35 4.32
N ARG A 155 -11.51 14.74 3.21
CA ARG A 155 -11.45 15.43 1.92
C ARG A 155 -12.79 15.47 1.20
N GLY A 156 -13.77 14.68 1.64
CA GLY A 156 -15.03 14.46 0.94
C GLY A 156 -14.85 13.60 -0.31
N SER A 157 -15.94 13.18 -0.95
CA SER A 157 -15.96 12.47 -2.25
C SER A 157 -15.33 13.34 -3.33
N THR A 158 -14.00 13.40 -3.35
CA THR A 158 -13.27 14.48 -4.01
C THR A 158 -13.16 14.27 -5.50
N VAL A 159 -13.52 15.34 -6.21
CA VAL A 159 -13.07 15.69 -7.55
C VAL A 159 -11.64 15.17 -7.79
N PRO A 160 -11.37 14.49 -8.91
CA PRO A 160 -10.06 13.94 -9.20
C PRO A 160 -8.99 15.02 -9.06
N ARG A 161 -8.02 14.79 -8.16
CA ARG A 161 -6.93 15.76 -7.93
C ARG A 161 -6.19 16.05 -9.25
N PRO A 162 -5.89 17.32 -9.54
CA PRO A 162 -5.09 17.66 -10.70
C PRO A 162 -3.73 16.97 -10.60
N MET A 163 -3.16 16.62 -11.75
CA MET A 163 -1.87 15.93 -11.85
C MET A 163 -0.76 16.67 -11.09
N SER A 164 -0.78 18.01 -11.10
CA SER A 164 0.15 18.85 -10.34
C SER A 164 0.06 18.64 -8.83
N GLY A 165 -1.14 18.38 -8.28
CA GLY A 165 -1.33 18.08 -6.86
C GLY A 165 -0.78 16.71 -6.47
N LYS A 166 -0.91 15.71 -7.36
CA LYS A 166 -0.36 14.37 -7.15
C LYS A 166 1.17 14.38 -7.17
N LEU A 167 1.77 15.09 -8.13
CA LEU A 167 3.22 15.26 -8.22
C LEU A 167 3.80 16.03 -7.03
N LYS A 168 3.12 17.09 -6.57
CA LYS A 168 3.53 17.81 -5.35
C LYS A 168 3.53 16.90 -4.14
N PHE A 169 2.46 16.14 -3.93
CA PHE A 169 2.37 15.20 -2.82
C PHE A 169 3.49 14.16 -2.88
N LEU A 170 3.71 13.56 -4.05
CA LEU A 170 4.78 12.59 -4.27
C LEU A 170 6.16 13.20 -3.96
N GLY A 171 6.43 14.42 -4.43
CA GLY A 171 7.67 15.14 -4.14
C GLY A 171 7.85 15.41 -2.65
N THR A 172 6.79 15.81 -1.94
CA THR A 172 6.83 15.99 -0.48
C THR A 172 7.14 14.69 0.24
N VAL A 173 6.50 13.57 -0.11
CA VAL A 173 6.78 12.27 0.52
C VAL A 173 8.21 11.82 0.23
N THR A 174 8.72 12.03 -0.98
CA THR A 174 10.11 11.76 -1.33
C THR A 174 11.08 12.58 -0.48
N LEU A 175 10.81 13.88 -0.30
CA LEU A 175 11.64 14.73 0.58
C LEU A 175 11.62 14.24 2.03
N VAL A 176 10.45 13.83 2.55
CA VAL A 176 10.35 13.24 3.88
C VAL A 176 11.19 11.97 3.99
N ALA A 177 11.14 11.08 2.99
CA ALA A 177 11.96 9.87 2.98
C ALA A 177 13.47 10.19 2.99
N ILE A 178 13.91 11.20 2.23
CA ILE A 178 15.30 11.67 2.25
C ILE A 178 15.67 12.17 3.65
N MET A 179 14.82 12.99 4.26
CA MET A 179 15.08 13.53 5.61
C MET A 179 15.15 12.42 6.67
N VAL A 180 14.32 11.38 6.57
CA VAL A 180 14.36 10.22 7.46
C VAL A 180 15.67 9.44 7.30
N LEU A 181 16.17 9.26 6.08
CA LEU A 181 17.48 8.62 5.85
C LEU A 181 18.62 9.44 6.45
N TYR A 182 18.59 10.76 6.28
CA TYR A 182 19.58 11.65 6.89
C TYR A 182 19.51 11.63 8.41
N ALA A 183 18.31 11.62 9.00
CA ALA A 183 18.13 11.50 10.44
C ALA A 183 18.73 10.18 10.95
N ASN A 184 18.42 9.06 10.29
CA ASN A 184 19.01 7.76 10.60
C ASN A 184 20.55 7.79 10.55
N TYR A 185 21.13 8.45 9.56
CA TYR A 185 22.58 8.60 9.45
C TYR A 185 23.18 9.45 10.58
N ILE A 186 22.51 10.54 10.99
CA ILE A 186 23.00 11.41 12.06
C ILE A 186 22.95 10.69 13.41
N PHE A 187 21.87 9.96 13.68
CA PHE A 187 21.63 9.32 14.98
C PHE A 187 22.26 7.93 15.12
N GLY A 188 22.55 7.23 14.02
CA GLY A 188 23.19 5.91 14.00
C GLY A 188 24.48 5.89 13.19
N SER A 189 25.25 6.98 13.21
CA SER A 189 26.41 7.16 12.32
C SER A 189 27.44 6.03 12.39
N GLU A 190 27.54 5.36 13.54
CA GLU A 190 28.44 4.23 13.79
C GLU A 190 28.15 2.98 12.95
N THR A 191 26.93 2.81 12.45
CA THR A 191 26.56 1.67 11.58
C THR A 191 26.91 1.90 10.12
N TYR A 192 27.22 3.16 9.74
CA TYR A 192 27.53 3.53 8.36
C TYR A 192 29.04 3.53 8.13
N HIS A 193 29.54 2.50 7.47
CA HIS A 193 30.93 2.45 7.02
C HIS A 193 31.08 3.13 5.66
N GLY A 194 32.14 3.94 5.49
CA GLY A 194 32.48 4.59 4.21
C GLY A 194 32.39 6.11 4.23
N SER A 195 32.39 6.71 3.03
CA SER A 195 32.37 8.17 2.88
C SER A 195 30.97 8.75 3.13
N ALA A 196 30.87 9.77 3.98
CA ALA A 196 29.63 10.52 4.23
C ALA A 196 29.00 11.08 2.94
N ILE A 197 29.84 11.48 1.98
CA ILE A 197 29.39 12.01 0.68
C ILE A 197 28.70 10.90 -0.12
N LEU A 198 29.25 9.68 -0.10
CA LEU A 198 28.66 8.54 -0.81
C LEU A 198 27.27 8.19 -0.25
N TRP A 199 27.14 8.17 1.08
CA TRP A 199 25.85 7.96 1.74
C TRP A 199 24.86 9.07 1.46
N GLY A 200 25.29 10.34 1.53
CA GLY A 200 24.45 11.48 1.18
C GLY A 200 23.91 11.43 -0.25
N VAL A 201 24.74 10.99 -1.21
CA VAL A 201 24.31 10.76 -2.60
C VAL A 201 23.30 9.61 -2.66
N MET A 202 23.56 8.48 -2.00
CA MET A 202 22.62 7.33 -1.97
C MET A 202 21.26 7.71 -1.38
N PHE A 203 21.23 8.52 -0.32
CA PHE A 203 20.00 8.97 0.32
C PHE A 203 19.16 9.88 -0.57
N ILE A 204 19.77 10.57 -1.54
CA ILE A 204 19.06 11.39 -2.52
C ILE A 204 18.65 10.54 -3.73
N VAL A 205 19.58 9.75 -4.27
CA VAL A 205 19.41 8.99 -5.51
C VAL A 205 18.34 7.89 -5.34
N GLY A 206 18.35 7.15 -4.23
CA GLY A 206 17.38 6.08 -3.98
C GLY A 206 15.92 6.56 -4.03
N PRO A 207 15.51 7.45 -3.09
CA PRO A 207 14.18 8.07 -3.13
C PRO A 207 13.90 8.85 -4.43
N GLY A 208 14.93 9.46 -5.03
CA GLY A 208 14.81 10.15 -6.32
C GLY A 208 14.40 9.23 -7.47
N ILE A 209 14.95 8.02 -7.54
CA ILE A 209 14.54 7.01 -8.53
C ILE A 209 13.07 6.60 -8.31
N VAL A 210 12.67 6.39 -7.06
CA VAL A 210 11.27 6.06 -6.70
C VAL A 210 10.32 7.18 -7.12
N PHE A 211 10.71 8.44 -6.92
CA PHE A 211 9.96 9.60 -7.41
C PHE A 211 9.83 9.61 -8.94
N LEU A 212 10.90 9.31 -9.68
CA LEU A 212 10.87 9.25 -11.14
C LEU A 212 9.97 8.14 -11.67
N ILE A 213 10.08 6.92 -11.12
CA ILE A 213 9.21 5.78 -11.46
C ILE A 213 7.74 6.17 -11.22
N SER A 214 7.46 6.72 -10.04
CA SER A 214 6.11 7.14 -9.66
C SER A 214 5.57 8.25 -10.56
N SER A 215 6.40 9.23 -10.91
CA SER A 215 6.01 10.33 -11.81
C SER A 215 5.69 9.81 -13.21
N CYS A 216 6.49 8.87 -13.71
CA CYS A 216 6.27 8.22 -15.00
C CYS A 216 4.97 7.40 -15.00
N SER A 217 4.74 6.58 -13.97
CA SER A 217 3.49 5.82 -13.79
C SER A 217 2.26 6.73 -13.74
N LEU A 218 2.31 7.82 -12.97
CA LEU A 218 1.20 8.77 -12.90
C LEU A 218 0.96 9.48 -14.25
N PHE A 219 2.04 9.81 -14.98
CA PHE A 219 1.94 10.43 -16.30
C PHE A 219 1.31 9.50 -17.33
N LEU A 220 1.74 8.24 -17.38
CA LEU A 220 1.14 7.22 -18.25
C LEU A 220 -0.34 6.99 -17.92
N SER A 221 -0.69 6.88 -16.64
CA SER A 221 -2.08 6.75 -16.20
C SER A 221 -2.93 7.95 -16.62
N HIS A 222 -2.38 9.16 -16.56
CA HIS A 222 -3.06 10.36 -17.04
C HIS A 222 -3.29 10.33 -18.55
N ILE A 223 -2.30 9.90 -19.34
CA ILE A 223 -2.43 9.76 -20.79
C ILE A 223 -3.55 8.78 -21.13
N ILE A 224 -3.54 7.58 -20.53
CA ILE A 224 -4.57 6.55 -20.75
C ILE A 224 -5.97 7.12 -20.50
N ARG A 225 -6.17 7.77 -19.35
CA ARG A 225 -7.47 8.39 -19.01
C ARG A 225 -7.87 9.53 -19.96
N SER A 226 -6.91 10.33 -20.44
CA SER A 226 -7.18 11.42 -21.38
C SER A 226 -7.59 10.93 -22.78
N ILE A 227 -7.09 9.77 -23.21
CA ILE A 227 -7.50 9.13 -24.46
C ILE A 227 -8.94 8.64 -24.34
N ASP A 228 -9.29 8.07 -23.17
CA ASP A 228 -10.63 7.58 -22.89
C ASP A 228 -11.69 8.68 -22.90
N TYR A 229 -11.40 9.83 -22.30
CA TYR A 229 -12.31 10.97 -22.29
C TYR A 229 -12.65 11.50 -23.69
N LYS A 230 -11.76 11.34 -24.68
CA LYS A 230 -12.03 11.75 -26.06
C LYS A 230 -12.94 10.78 -26.83
N ARG A 231 -13.15 9.56 -26.30
CA ARG A 231 -13.90 8.49 -26.98
C ARG A 231 -15.36 8.41 -26.52
N SER A 232 -15.67 8.95 -25.34
CA SER A 232 -17.02 9.15 -24.79
C SER A 232 -17.65 10.44 -25.29
#